data_AF-A0A1V5IUV4-F1
#
_entry.id   AF-A0A1V5IUV4-F1
#
_cell.length_a   1.000
_cell.length_b   1.000
_cell.length_c   1.000
_cell.angle_alpha   90.00
_cell.angle_beta   90.00
_cell.angle_gamma   90.00
#
_symmetry.space_group_name_H-M   'P 1'
#
loop_
_entity.id
_entity.type
_entity.pdbx_description
1 polymer ?
#
loop_
_entity_poly.entity_id
_entity_poly.type
_entity_poly.pdbx_seq_one_letter_code
_entity_poly.pdbx_strand_id
1 'polypeptide(L)'
;MSFGDQAALAIENAELRAKAEESAAAAERSRLARDLHDAVTQTLFSASLIAEVLPRLWKQSEDEGLKRLDELRRLTRGALAEMRSLLLELRPATLMEVGLEDLLRQLAEAMTGRAGIPVYVELGGASCGGVCALPPQARVGLYRIAQESLSNVVRHSGASEAWVSLTCSGNQSEAIHVELRVRDNGRGFDQDVVSPEHLGLRIMQERAAAIGARISVESRIGRGTEIVVAWNGLRGGEGS
;
A
#
# COMPACT_ATOMS: atom_id res chain seq x y z
N MET A 1 -38.21 -31.55 12.80
CA MET A 1 -36.96 -30.92 13.24
C MET A 1 -37.32 -29.67 14.01
N SER A 2 -36.85 -29.55 15.24
CA SER A 2 -37.18 -28.41 16.10
C SER A 2 -36.49 -27.15 15.56
N PHE A 3 -37.10 -25.97 15.72
CA PHE A 3 -36.44 -24.69 15.45
C PHE A 3 -35.09 -24.56 16.19
N GLY A 4 -34.94 -25.21 17.35
CA GLY A 4 -33.69 -25.27 18.09
C GLY A 4 -32.57 -26.05 17.38
N ASP A 5 -32.90 -27.13 16.67
CA ASP A 5 -31.91 -27.93 15.93
C ASP A 5 -31.41 -27.19 14.69
N GLN A 6 -32.30 -26.46 14.00
CA GLN A 6 -31.93 -25.62 12.87
C GLN A 6 -31.08 -24.41 13.29
N ALA A 7 -31.38 -23.80 14.44
CA ALA A 7 -30.57 -22.70 14.97
C ALA A 7 -29.17 -23.16 15.39
N ALA A 8 -29.06 -24.32 16.05
CA ALA A 8 -27.77 -24.91 16.42
C ALA A 8 -26.90 -25.23 15.19
N LEU A 9 -27.50 -25.87 14.16
CA LEU A 9 -26.82 -26.16 12.89
C LEU A 9 -26.38 -24.90 12.14
N ALA A 10 -27.15 -23.81 12.22
CA ALA A 10 -26.79 -22.54 11.58
C ALA A 10 -25.62 -21.85 12.29
N ILE A 11 -25.59 -21.87 13.63
CA ILE A 11 -24.49 -21.34 14.44
C ILE A 11 -23.21 -22.16 14.19
N GLU A 12 -23.29 -23.49 14.23
CA GLU A 12 -22.15 -24.37 13.97
C GLU A 12 -21.60 -24.16 12.54
N ASN A 13 -22.47 -24.03 11.54
CA ASN A 13 -22.04 -23.69 10.18
C ASN A 13 -21.38 -22.30 10.08
N ALA A 14 -21.87 -21.31 10.82
CA ALA A 14 -21.28 -19.97 10.82
C ALA A 14 -19.89 -19.97 11.47
N GLU A 15 -19.71 -20.68 12.59
CA GLU A 15 -18.42 -20.84 13.24
C GLU A 15 -17.41 -21.60 12.36
N LEU A 16 -17.84 -22.68 11.70
CA LEU A 16 -17.00 -23.43 10.77
C LEU A 16 -16.57 -22.58 9.58
N ARG A 17 -17.47 -21.75 9.03
CA ARG A 17 -17.14 -20.79 7.97
C ARG A 17 -16.14 -19.75 8.43
N ALA A 18 -16.35 -19.14 9.60
CA ALA A 18 -15.43 -18.16 10.16
C ALA A 18 -14.02 -18.75 10.39
N LYS A 19 -13.94 -19.99 10.91
CA LYS A 19 -12.66 -20.71 11.06
C LYS A 19 -12.00 -21.02 9.72
N ALA A 20 -12.78 -21.42 8.73
CA ALA A 20 -12.27 -21.70 7.39
C ALA A 20 -11.74 -20.43 6.72
N GLU A 21 -12.44 -19.31 6.86
CA GLU A 21 -12.01 -17.99 6.37
C GLU A 21 -10.73 -17.52 7.07
N GLU A 22 -10.65 -17.67 8.40
CA GLU A 22 -9.44 -17.31 9.17
C GLU A 22 -8.24 -18.18 8.76
N SER A 23 -8.45 -19.49 8.60
CA SER A 23 -7.42 -20.44 8.16
C SER A 23 -6.95 -20.13 6.73
N ALA A 24 -7.87 -19.85 5.81
CA ALA A 24 -7.54 -19.46 4.44
C ALA A 24 -6.75 -18.14 4.41
N ALA A 25 -7.17 -17.14 5.20
CA ALA A 25 -6.47 -15.87 5.33
C ALA A 25 -5.08 -16.03 5.96
N ALA A 26 -4.89 -16.98 6.89
CA ALA A 26 -3.58 -17.28 7.48
C ALA A 26 -2.66 -18.01 6.49
N ALA A 27 -3.18 -18.97 5.74
CA ALA A 27 -2.45 -19.68 4.70
C ALA A 27 -1.99 -18.72 3.59
N GLU A 28 -2.88 -17.82 3.16
CA GLU A 28 -2.56 -16.81 2.16
C GLU A 28 -1.51 -15.82 2.66
N ARG A 29 -1.62 -15.34 3.91
CA ARG A 29 -0.57 -14.53 4.54
C ARG A 29 0.79 -15.24 4.54
N SER A 30 0.81 -16.53 4.83
CA SER A 30 2.04 -17.34 4.86
C SER A 30 2.63 -17.55 3.46
N ARG A 31 1.77 -17.71 2.44
CA ARG A 31 2.18 -17.78 1.03
C ARG A 31 2.76 -16.45 0.55
N LEU A 32 2.05 -15.35 0.75
CA LEU A 32 2.51 -13.99 0.43
C LEU A 32 3.83 -13.67 1.12
N ALA A 33 3.99 -14.08 2.39
CA ALA A 33 5.22 -13.88 3.12
C ALA A 33 6.43 -14.55 2.45
N ARG A 34 6.22 -15.74 1.86
CA ARG A 34 7.25 -16.49 1.13
C ARG A 34 7.55 -15.86 -0.24
N ASP A 35 6.52 -15.57 -1.03
CA ASP A 35 6.67 -14.96 -2.35
C ASP A 35 7.37 -13.59 -2.28
N LEU A 36 7.06 -12.80 -1.23
CA LEU A 36 7.72 -11.53 -0.96
C LEU A 36 9.16 -11.71 -0.45
N HIS A 37 9.42 -12.70 0.41
CA HIS A 37 10.78 -12.99 0.89
C HIS A 37 11.71 -13.43 -0.25
N ASP A 38 11.20 -14.22 -1.18
CA ASP A 38 11.94 -14.64 -2.37
C ASP A 38 12.25 -13.44 -3.28
N ALA A 39 11.28 -12.52 -3.46
CA ALA A 39 11.49 -11.28 -4.23
C ALA A 39 12.54 -10.35 -3.60
N VAL A 40 12.52 -10.19 -2.26
CA VAL A 40 13.55 -9.44 -1.52
C VAL A 40 14.92 -10.09 -1.72
N THR A 41 15.00 -11.41 -1.62
CA THR A 41 16.25 -12.17 -1.78
C THR A 41 16.84 -11.98 -3.19
N GLN A 42 16.01 -12.03 -4.23
CA GLN A 42 16.42 -11.75 -5.61
C GLN A 42 16.93 -10.31 -5.77
N THR A 43 16.23 -9.33 -5.18
CA THR A 43 16.63 -7.92 -5.24
C THR A 43 17.99 -7.67 -4.56
N LEU A 44 18.20 -8.29 -3.39
CA LEU A 44 19.48 -8.21 -2.68
C LEU A 44 20.61 -8.93 -3.44
N PHE A 45 20.32 -10.02 -4.12
CA PHE A 45 21.29 -10.70 -4.97
C PHE A 45 21.73 -9.80 -6.14
N SER A 46 20.79 -9.17 -6.86
CA SER A 46 21.11 -8.19 -7.90
C SER A 46 21.94 -7.01 -7.36
N ALA A 47 21.58 -6.49 -6.19
CA ALA A 47 22.36 -5.45 -5.51
C ALA A 47 23.80 -5.93 -5.20
N SER A 48 24.00 -7.16 -4.73
CA SER A 48 25.34 -7.69 -4.46
C SER A 48 26.21 -7.80 -5.72
N LEU A 49 25.63 -8.22 -6.85
CA LEU A 49 26.35 -8.30 -8.12
C LEU A 49 26.79 -6.92 -8.61
N ILE A 50 25.90 -5.92 -8.52
CA ILE A 50 26.25 -4.53 -8.88
C ILE A 50 27.37 -4.01 -7.98
N ALA A 51 27.27 -4.23 -6.66
CA ALA A 51 28.31 -3.82 -5.72
C ALA A 51 29.68 -4.46 -6.00
N GLU A 52 29.71 -5.72 -6.44
CA GLU A 52 30.94 -6.44 -6.79
C GLU A 52 31.62 -5.86 -8.04
N VAL A 53 30.85 -5.51 -9.07
CA VAL A 53 31.41 -4.99 -10.33
C VAL A 53 31.67 -3.48 -10.32
N LEU A 54 31.03 -2.74 -9.41
CA LEU A 54 31.06 -1.27 -9.35
C LEU A 54 32.49 -0.68 -9.32
N PRO A 55 33.45 -1.18 -8.52
CA PRO A 55 34.80 -0.61 -8.49
C PRO A 55 35.55 -0.74 -9.82
N ARG A 56 35.24 -1.78 -10.62
CA ARG A 56 35.84 -1.97 -11.96
C ARG A 56 35.24 -1.00 -12.97
N LEU A 57 33.91 -0.86 -12.97
CA LEU A 57 33.20 0.07 -13.84
C LEU A 57 33.59 1.52 -13.55
N TRP A 58 33.71 1.90 -12.28
CA TRP A 58 34.11 3.25 -11.88
C TRP A 58 35.50 3.64 -12.40
N LYS A 59 36.43 2.69 -12.48
CA LYS A 59 37.77 2.92 -13.06
C LYS A 59 37.75 3.03 -14.58
N GLN A 60 36.76 2.44 -15.25
CA GLN A 60 36.60 2.50 -16.70
C GLN A 60 35.87 3.77 -17.13
N SER A 61 34.81 4.13 -16.41
CA SER A 61 33.99 5.31 -16.67
C SER A 61 33.29 5.74 -15.38
N GLU A 62 33.56 6.96 -14.93
CA GLU A 62 32.89 7.56 -13.77
C GLU A 62 31.38 7.68 -13.99
N ASP A 63 30.94 8.05 -15.20
CA ASP A 63 29.53 8.13 -15.57
C ASP A 63 28.81 6.78 -15.48
N GLU A 64 29.45 5.69 -15.90
CA GLU A 64 28.88 4.35 -15.75
C GLU A 64 28.87 3.90 -14.28
N GLY A 65 29.91 4.24 -13.54
CA GLY A 65 30.00 4.05 -12.09
C GLY A 65 28.83 4.73 -11.36
N LEU A 66 28.59 6.02 -11.64
CA LEU A 66 27.50 6.79 -11.04
C LEU A 66 26.12 6.17 -11.34
N LYS A 67 25.86 5.77 -12.60
CA LYS A 67 24.61 5.10 -12.98
C LYS A 67 24.39 3.79 -12.19
N ARG A 68 25.42 2.96 -12.06
CA ARG A 68 25.36 1.70 -11.33
C ARG A 68 25.22 1.91 -9.82
N LEU A 69 25.84 2.95 -9.28
CA LEU A 69 25.68 3.32 -7.87
C LEU A 69 24.25 3.78 -7.57
N ASP A 70 23.63 4.58 -8.44
CA ASP A 70 22.23 4.97 -8.28
C ASP A 70 21.28 3.77 -8.43
N GLU A 71 21.58 2.85 -9.34
CA GLU A 71 20.86 1.58 -9.47
C GLU A 71 20.96 0.74 -8.18
N LEU A 72 22.17 0.61 -7.61
CA LEU A 72 22.42 -0.08 -6.34
C LEU A 72 21.66 0.58 -5.18
N ARG A 73 21.69 1.91 -5.08
CA ARG A 73 20.94 2.67 -4.06
C ARG A 73 19.44 2.43 -4.19
N ARG A 74 18.93 2.40 -5.42
CA ARG A 74 17.50 2.15 -5.70
C ARG A 74 17.09 0.73 -5.32
N LEU A 75 17.87 -0.28 -5.69
CA LEU A 75 17.57 -1.69 -5.35
C LEU A 75 17.63 -1.95 -3.83
N THR A 76 18.65 -1.41 -3.16
CA THR A 76 18.82 -1.60 -1.70
C THR A 76 17.71 -0.90 -0.90
N ARG A 77 17.32 0.33 -1.28
CA ARG A 77 16.16 1.01 -0.68
C ARG A 77 14.86 0.26 -0.96
N GLY A 78 14.69 -0.21 -2.19
CA GLY A 78 13.54 -1.02 -2.58
C GLY A 78 13.39 -2.27 -1.73
N ALA A 79 14.46 -3.07 -1.60
CA ALA A 79 14.47 -4.28 -0.77
C ALA A 79 14.17 -4.00 0.71
N LEU A 80 14.72 -2.92 1.27
CA LEU A 80 14.44 -2.53 2.65
C LEU A 80 12.97 -2.15 2.85
N ALA A 81 12.40 -1.39 1.92
CA ALA A 81 11.01 -1.00 1.97
C ALA A 81 10.06 -2.20 1.77
N GLU A 82 10.41 -3.16 0.91
CA GLU A 82 9.68 -4.42 0.76
C GLU A 82 9.71 -5.27 2.04
N MET A 83 10.87 -5.40 2.70
CA MET A 83 10.95 -6.07 4.00
C MET A 83 10.09 -5.39 5.06
N ARG A 84 10.02 -4.05 5.05
CA ARG A 84 9.11 -3.31 5.95
C ARG A 84 7.65 -3.59 5.60
N SER A 85 7.27 -3.62 4.32
CA SER A 85 5.93 -4.00 3.88
C SER A 85 5.52 -5.41 4.37
N LEU A 86 6.45 -6.38 4.31
CA LEU A 86 6.29 -7.72 4.88
C LEU A 86 6.01 -7.69 6.39
N LEU A 87 6.80 -6.92 7.15
CA LEU A 87 6.58 -6.78 8.59
C LEU A 87 5.21 -6.17 8.91
N LEU A 88 4.73 -5.25 8.06
CA LEU A 88 3.41 -4.64 8.20
C LEU A 88 2.27 -5.63 7.92
N GLU A 89 2.45 -6.58 6.99
CA GLU A 89 1.55 -7.72 6.74
C GLU A 89 1.51 -8.72 7.88
N LEU A 90 2.64 -8.97 8.51
CA LEU A 90 2.76 -9.96 9.57
C LEU A 90 2.39 -9.40 10.96
N ARG A 91 2.61 -8.10 11.20
CA ARG A 91 2.37 -7.44 12.49
C ARG A 91 1.87 -6.01 12.29
N PRO A 92 0.54 -5.79 12.17
CA PRO A 92 -0.03 -4.46 12.03
C PRO A 92 0.30 -3.49 13.17
N ALA A 93 0.67 -4.00 14.36
CA ALA A 93 1.03 -3.19 15.51
C ALA A 93 2.29 -2.32 15.30
N THR A 94 3.19 -2.67 14.37
CA THR A 94 4.38 -1.86 14.06
C THR A 94 4.04 -0.55 13.34
N LEU A 95 2.83 -0.41 12.77
CA LEU A 95 2.30 0.86 12.25
C LEU A 95 2.12 1.93 13.34
N MET A 96 2.09 1.55 14.62
CA MET A 96 1.89 2.51 15.71
C MET A 96 3.11 3.41 15.90
N GLU A 97 4.32 2.92 15.60
CA GLU A 97 5.59 3.61 15.86
C GLU A 97 6.08 4.47 14.68
N VAL A 98 5.62 4.19 13.45
CA VAL A 98 6.02 4.92 12.23
C VAL A 98 4.86 5.76 11.70
N GLY A 99 5.15 7.01 11.32
CA GLY A 99 4.15 7.92 10.74
C GLY A 99 3.69 7.47 9.34
N LEU A 100 2.43 7.75 8.98
CA LEU A 100 1.89 7.40 7.66
C LEU A 100 2.73 8.00 6.52
N GLU A 101 3.19 9.24 6.70
CA GLU A 101 4.03 9.95 5.74
C GLU A 101 5.30 9.17 5.39
N ASP A 102 6.00 8.66 6.40
CA ASP A 102 7.21 7.85 6.20
C ASP A 102 6.89 6.51 5.54
N LEU A 103 5.75 5.90 5.90
CA LEU A 103 5.30 4.66 5.29
C LEU A 103 4.96 4.83 3.80
N LEU A 104 4.33 5.95 3.42
CA LEU A 104 4.04 6.26 2.02
C LEU A 104 5.33 6.52 1.22
N ARG A 105 6.32 7.21 1.81
CA ARG A 105 7.65 7.39 1.19
C ARG A 105 8.35 6.05 0.94
N GLN A 106 8.35 5.18 1.95
CA GLN A 106 8.94 3.84 1.82
C GLN A 106 8.22 3.02 0.75
N LEU A 107 6.89 3.06 0.72
CA LEU A 107 6.10 2.36 -0.29
C LEU A 107 6.43 2.86 -1.72
N ALA A 108 6.59 4.17 -1.92
CA ALA A 108 7.01 4.74 -3.18
C ALA A 108 8.43 4.30 -3.59
N GLU A 109 9.38 4.25 -2.64
CA GLU A 109 10.73 3.75 -2.86
C GLU A 109 10.74 2.25 -3.23
N ALA A 110 9.94 1.42 -2.55
CA ALA A 110 9.76 0.00 -2.87
C ALA A 110 9.32 -0.18 -4.33
N MET A 111 8.27 0.54 -4.74
CA MET A 111 7.71 0.41 -6.08
C MET A 111 8.66 0.90 -7.16
N THR A 112 9.35 2.03 -6.91
CA THR A 112 10.38 2.54 -7.82
C THR A 112 11.57 1.58 -7.94
N GLY A 113 11.93 0.93 -6.84
CA GLY A 113 12.98 -0.10 -6.78
C GLY A 113 12.66 -1.32 -7.62
N ARG A 114 11.45 -1.87 -7.42
CA ARG A 114 11.01 -3.12 -8.03
C ARG A 114 10.62 -2.99 -9.50
N ALA A 115 9.80 -1.99 -9.83
CA ALA A 115 9.17 -1.87 -11.15
C ALA A 115 9.87 -0.85 -12.05
N GLY A 116 10.75 0.00 -11.50
CA GLY A 116 11.38 1.08 -12.26
C GLY A 116 10.43 2.23 -12.63
N ILE A 117 9.20 2.23 -12.11
CA ILE A 117 8.23 3.31 -12.28
C ILE A 117 8.49 4.35 -11.17
N PRO A 118 8.88 5.59 -11.50
CA PRO A 118 9.01 6.66 -10.51
C PRO A 118 7.67 6.92 -9.81
N VAL A 119 7.69 6.94 -8.48
CA VAL A 119 6.53 7.31 -7.65
C VAL A 119 6.85 8.58 -6.87
N TYR A 120 6.14 9.66 -7.15
CA TYR A 120 6.30 10.95 -6.49
C TYR A 120 5.39 11.03 -5.26
N VAL A 121 5.93 11.52 -4.13
CA VAL A 121 5.17 11.66 -2.88
C VAL A 121 5.03 13.13 -2.50
N GLU A 122 3.81 13.61 -2.40
CA GLU A 122 3.46 14.99 -2.04
C GLU A 122 2.71 15.01 -0.70
N LEU A 123 3.22 15.76 0.27
CA LEU A 123 2.64 15.84 1.61
C LEU A 123 2.21 17.28 1.88
N GLY A 124 0.92 17.53 2.14
CA GLY A 124 0.36 18.87 2.34
C GLY A 124 -0.47 19.03 3.62
N GLY A 125 -0.48 20.23 4.21
CA GLY A 125 -1.35 20.58 5.35
C GLY A 125 -0.73 21.55 6.35
N ALA A 126 -1.55 22.36 7.03
CA ALA A 126 -1.15 23.46 7.93
C ALA A 126 -0.58 23.02 9.30
N SER A 127 -0.11 21.79 9.43
CA SER A 127 0.54 21.25 10.64
C SER A 127 1.87 20.59 10.29
N CYS A 128 2.67 21.26 9.47
CA CYS A 128 4.06 20.91 9.22
C CYS A 128 4.87 21.04 10.52
N GLY A 129 4.95 19.95 11.27
CA GLY A 129 5.60 19.86 12.58
C GLY A 129 5.03 18.75 13.47
N GLY A 130 3.86 18.20 13.13
CA GLY A 130 3.24 17.10 13.86
C GLY A 130 2.42 16.21 12.94
N VAL A 131 2.79 14.92 12.93
CA VAL A 131 2.09 13.79 12.32
C VAL A 131 0.59 14.04 12.24
N CYS A 132 0.00 13.94 11.04
CA CYS A 132 -1.45 13.92 10.87
C CYS A 132 -2.03 12.87 11.83
N ALA A 133 -2.67 13.34 12.92
CA ALA A 133 -2.93 12.54 14.12
C ALA A 133 -4.10 11.59 13.88
N LEU A 134 -3.83 10.57 13.08
CA LEU A 134 -4.77 9.53 12.68
C LEU A 134 -4.82 8.45 13.76
N PRO A 135 -6.03 8.00 14.14
CA PRO A 135 -6.20 6.75 14.86
C PRO A 135 -5.45 5.61 14.15
N PRO A 136 -4.88 4.64 14.89
CA PRO A 136 -4.09 3.56 14.30
C PRO A 136 -4.83 2.83 13.18
N GLN A 137 -6.13 2.55 13.36
CA GLN A 137 -6.94 1.85 12.36
C GLN A 137 -7.07 2.63 11.05
N ALA A 138 -7.30 3.95 11.12
CA ALA A 138 -7.36 4.80 9.93
C ALA A 138 -6.01 4.86 9.21
N ARG A 139 -4.91 4.93 9.96
CA ARG A 139 -3.54 4.89 9.43
C ARG A 139 -3.27 3.59 8.67
N VAL A 140 -3.60 2.44 9.27
CA VAL A 140 -3.44 1.12 8.64
C VAL A 140 -4.30 1.03 7.38
N GLY A 141 -5.56 1.45 7.46
CA GLY A 141 -6.50 1.41 6.33
C GLY A 141 -6.00 2.24 5.13
N LEU A 142 -5.62 3.50 5.37
CA LEU A 142 -5.06 4.37 4.34
C LEU A 142 -3.78 3.80 3.72
N TYR A 143 -2.86 3.29 4.55
CA TYR A 143 -1.64 2.65 4.06
C TYR A 143 -1.94 1.44 3.16
N ARG A 144 -2.88 0.58 3.57
CA ARG A 144 -3.28 -0.60 2.77
C ARG A 144 -3.92 -0.23 1.45
N ILE A 145 -4.73 0.83 1.43
CA ILE A 145 -5.33 1.32 0.18
C ILE A 145 -4.24 1.90 -0.74
N ALA A 146 -3.27 2.65 -0.21
CA ALA A 146 -2.12 3.12 -0.99
C ALA A 146 -1.31 1.96 -1.58
N GLN A 147 -1.05 0.92 -0.77
CA GLN A 147 -0.32 -0.29 -1.17
C GLN A 147 -1.01 -0.99 -2.34
N GLU A 148 -2.31 -1.25 -2.22
CA GLU A 148 -3.09 -1.90 -3.28
C GLU A 148 -3.18 -1.03 -4.53
N SER A 149 -3.36 0.28 -4.37
CA SER A 149 -3.40 1.23 -5.48
C SER A 149 -2.10 1.19 -6.29
N LEU A 150 -0.94 1.26 -5.64
CA LEU A 150 0.35 1.20 -6.34
C LEU A 150 0.66 -0.19 -6.91
N SER A 151 0.22 -1.26 -6.24
CA SER A 151 0.28 -2.62 -6.80
C SER A 151 -0.50 -2.70 -8.12
N ASN A 152 -1.67 -2.07 -8.19
CA ASN A 152 -2.47 -2.02 -9.42
C ASN A 152 -1.78 -1.23 -10.54
N VAL A 153 -1.09 -0.13 -10.20
CA VAL A 153 -0.25 0.60 -11.17
C VAL A 153 0.77 -0.35 -11.79
N VAL A 154 1.56 -1.04 -10.96
CA VAL A 154 2.62 -1.94 -11.43
C VAL A 154 2.09 -3.10 -12.27
N ARG A 155 0.96 -3.69 -11.86
CA ARG A 155 0.41 -4.89 -12.52
C ARG A 155 -0.42 -4.57 -13.77
N HIS A 156 -1.10 -3.43 -13.80
CA HIS A 156 -2.20 -3.22 -14.74
C HIS A 156 -2.14 -1.92 -15.53
N SER A 157 -1.41 -0.89 -15.11
CA SER A 157 -1.54 0.42 -15.77
C SER A 157 -0.61 0.59 -16.98
N GLY A 158 0.58 -0.04 -16.97
CA GLY A 158 1.63 0.29 -17.95
C GLY A 158 2.07 1.76 -17.89
N ALA A 159 1.88 2.40 -16.73
CA ALA A 159 2.26 3.79 -16.49
C ALA A 159 3.77 4.00 -16.53
N SER A 160 4.19 5.20 -16.95
CA SER A 160 5.59 5.62 -16.85
C SER A 160 5.90 6.31 -15.53
N GLU A 161 4.88 6.76 -14.78
CA GLU A 161 5.01 7.46 -13.51
C GLU A 161 3.70 7.39 -12.70
N ALA A 162 3.83 7.53 -11.38
CA ALA A 162 2.71 7.63 -10.45
C ALA A 162 2.95 8.68 -9.37
N TRP A 163 1.88 9.11 -8.72
CA TRP A 163 1.88 10.10 -7.65
C TRP A 163 1.05 9.61 -6.48
N VAL A 164 1.55 9.86 -5.27
CA VAL A 164 0.84 9.68 -4.01
C VAL A 164 0.82 11.03 -3.32
N SER A 165 -0.36 11.56 -3.04
CA SER A 165 -0.50 12.74 -2.20
C SER A 165 -1.29 12.45 -0.93
N LEU A 166 -0.85 13.04 0.17
CA LEU A 166 -1.53 13.00 1.45
C LEU A 166 -1.72 14.44 1.92
N THR A 167 -2.98 14.85 2.06
CA THR A 167 -3.32 16.16 2.61
C THR A 167 -4.09 16.02 3.91
N CYS A 168 -3.75 16.87 4.88
CA CYS A 168 -4.35 16.91 6.19
C CYS A 168 -4.84 18.34 6.45
N SER A 169 -6.14 18.50 6.66
CA SER A 169 -6.77 19.80 6.95
C SER A 169 -7.69 19.68 8.16
N GLY A 170 -7.82 20.77 8.90
CA GLY A 170 -8.56 20.81 10.17
C GLY A 170 -7.76 21.49 11.28
N ASN A 171 -8.46 22.20 12.14
CA ASN A 171 -8.02 22.96 13.30
C ASN A 171 -8.31 22.17 14.58
N GLN A 172 -7.66 22.53 15.69
CA GLN A 172 -7.73 21.78 16.97
C GLN A 172 -9.15 21.65 17.56
N SER A 173 -10.12 22.40 17.03
CA SER A 173 -11.51 22.45 17.49
C SER A 173 -12.53 21.87 16.49
N GLU A 174 -12.08 21.39 15.32
CA GLU A 174 -12.96 20.81 14.28
C GLU A 174 -12.54 19.38 13.90
N ALA A 175 -13.36 18.73 13.06
CA ALA A 175 -13.03 17.45 12.47
C ALA A 175 -11.76 17.55 11.61
N ILE A 176 -10.86 16.58 11.75
CA ILE A 176 -9.73 16.40 10.84
C ILE A 176 -10.25 15.77 9.56
N HIS A 177 -9.92 16.40 8.44
CA HIS A 177 -10.11 15.86 7.11
C HIS A 177 -8.77 15.41 6.54
N VAL A 178 -8.67 14.13 6.17
CA VAL A 178 -7.50 13.53 5.55
C VAL A 178 -7.87 13.01 4.19
N GLU A 179 -7.18 13.47 3.16
CA GLU A 179 -7.31 12.97 1.79
C GLU A 179 -6.01 12.29 1.37
N LEU A 180 -6.09 11.01 1.05
CA LEU A 180 -5.06 10.25 0.35
C LEU A 180 -5.46 10.13 -1.12
N ARG A 181 -4.56 10.47 -2.03
CA ARG A 181 -4.78 10.35 -3.48
C ARG A 181 -3.63 9.57 -4.09
N VAL A 182 -3.96 8.60 -4.95
CA VAL A 182 -3.00 7.84 -5.76
C VAL A 182 -3.39 7.98 -7.22
N ARG A 183 -2.46 8.45 -8.05
CA ARG A 183 -2.69 8.70 -9.48
C ARG A 183 -1.59 8.05 -10.31
N ASP A 184 -1.94 7.54 -11.49
CA ASP A 184 -0.98 7.10 -12.51
C ASP A 184 -1.32 7.67 -13.89
N ASN A 185 -0.35 7.67 -14.79
CA ASN A 185 -0.52 8.14 -16.17
C ASN A 185 -0.67 7.00 -17.20
N GLY A 186 -1.05 5.81 -16.75
CA GLY A 186 -1.12 4.61 -17.57
C GLY A 186 -2.35 4.54 -18.47
N ARG A 187 -2.67 3.32 -18.92
CA ARG A 187 -3.73 3.06 -19.89
C ARG A 187 -5.15 3.26 -19.37
N GLY A 188 -5.35 3.39 -18.05
CA GLY A 188 -6.67 3.44 -17.42
C GLY A 188 -7.54 2.22 -17.74
N PHE A 189 -8.79 2.24 -17.30
CA PHE A 189 -9.78 1.20 -17.59
C PHE A 189 -11.18 1.81 -17.66
N ASP A 190 -12.12 1.02 -18.19
CA ASP A 190 -13.54 1.36 -18.18
C ASP A 190 -14.17 0.90 -16.87
N GLN A 191 -14.72 1.84 -16.11
CA GLN A 191 -15.33 1.57 -14.80
C GLN A 191 -16.69 0.86 -14.92
N ASP A 192 -17.37 1.00 -16.06
CA ASP A 192 -18.71 0.44 -16.26
C ASP A 192 -18.65 -1.05 -16.64
N VAL A 193 -17.45 -1.59 -16.91
CA VAL A 193 -17.25 -2.99 -17.25
C VAL A 193 -16.96 -3.80 -15.99
N VAL A 194 -17.90 -4.67 -15.59
CA VAL A 194 -17.69 -5.57 -14.45
C VAL A 194 -16.71 -6.70 -14.84
N SER A 195 -15.42 -6.50 -14.50
CA SER A 195 -14.37 -7.53 -14.63
C SER A 195 -14.04 -8.20 -13.28
N PRO A 196 -13.71 -9.51 -13.25
CA PRO A 196 -13.12 -10.19 -12.08
C PRO A 196 -11.84 -9.52 -11.57
N GLU A 197 -11.15 -8.75 -12.42
CA GLU A 197 -9.94 -7.99 -12.09
C GLU A 197 -10.20 -6.84 -11.10
N HIS A 198 -11.46 -6.47 -10.84
CA HIS A 198 -11.84 -5.46 -9.85
C HIS A 198 -11.86 -5.95 -8.41
N LEU A 199 -11.36 -7.17 -8.13
CA LEU A 199 -11.24 -7.68 -6.76
C LEU A 199 -10.44 -6.71 -5.86
N GLY A 200 -9.36 -6.11 -6.39
CA GLY A 200 -8.56 -5.11 -5.69
C GLY A 200 -9.36 -3.86 -5.32
N LEU A 201 -10.20 -3.36 -6.24
CA LEU A 201 -11.07 -2.20 -5.97
C LEU A 201 -12.09 -2.50 -4.87
N ARG A 202 -12.72 -3.69 -4.91
CA ARG A 202 -13.68 -4.11 -3.89
C ARG A 202 -13.03 -4.22 -2.51
N ILE A 203 -11.84 -4.80 -2.43
CA ILE A 203 -11.07 -4.89 -1.17
C ILE A 203 -10.74 -3.47 -0.66
N MET A 204 -10.36 -2.54 -1.53
CA MET A 204 -10.11 -1.15 -1.13
C MET A 204 -11.38 -0.45 -0.61
N GLN A 205 -12.54 -0.70 -1.24
CA GLN A 205 -13.84 -0.20 -0.78
C GLN A 205 -14.24 -0.74 0.59
N GLU A 206 -14.08 -2.04 0.81
CA GLU A 206 -14.34 -2.68 2.11
C GLU A 206 -13.42 -2.10 3.20
N ARG A 207 -12.14 -1.89 2.89
CA ARG A 207 -11.18 -1.27 3.82
C ARG A 207 -11.51 0.19 4.12
N ALA A 208 -11.93 0.96 3.12
CA ALA A 208 -12.36 2.34 3.32
C ALA A 208 -13.60 2.40 4.22
N ALA A 209 -14.59 1.53 3.96
CA ALA A 209 -15.79 1.42 4.78
C ALA A 209 -15.47 1.04 6.23
N ALA A 210 -14.54 0.09 6.45
CA ALA A 210 -14.13 -0.36 7.78
C ALA A 210 -13.53 0.74 8.66
N ILE A 211 -12.92 1.78 8.06
CA ILE A 211 -12.36 2.94 8.77
C ILE A 211 -13.29 4.17 8.74
N GLY A 212 -14.48 4.06 8.17
CA GLY A 212 -15.41 5.19 7.98
C GLY A 212 -14.95 6.20 6.91
N ALA A 213 -14.05 5.81 6.02
CA ALA A 213 -13.60 6.64 4.89
C ALA A 213 -14.49 6.46 3.66
N ARG A 214 -14.52 7.49 2.82
CA ARG A 214 -15.09 7.41 1.47
C ARG A 214 -13.98 7.20 0.46
N ILE A 215 -14.21 6.35 -0.53
CA ILE A 215 -13.30 6.13 -1.64
C ILE A 215 -14.00 6.47 -2.95
N SER A 216 -13.29 7.13 -3.85
CA SER A 216 -13.69 7.33 -5.24
C SER A 216 -12.58 6.87 -6.17
N VAL A 217 -12.97 6.31 -7.30
CA VAL A 217 -12.07 5.86 -8.35
C VAL A 217 -12.48 6.59 -9.62
N GLU A 218 -11.51 7.20 -10.28
CA GLU A 218 -11.68 7.84 -11.58
C GLU A 218 -10.67 7.22 -12.54
N SER A 219 -11.17 6.41 -13.48
CA SER A 219 -10.36 5.86 -14.56
C SER A 219 -11.05 6.09 -15.90
N ARG A 220 -10.24 6.35 -16.93
CA ARG A 220 -10.68 6.36 -18.33
C ARG A 220 -9.58 5.78 -19.21
N ILE A 221 -9.98 5.02 -20.22
CA ILE A 221 -9.06 4.45 -21.20
C ILE A 221 -8.19 5.57 -21.82
N GLY A 222 -6.88 5.42 -21.75
CA GLY A 222 -5.86 6.35 -22.23
C GLY A 222 -5.58 7.57 -21.35
N ARG A 223 -6.18 7.67 -20.15
CA ARG A 223 -6.04 8.84 -19.25
C ARG A 223 -5.48 8.50 -17.87
N GLY A 224 -5.09 7.25 -17.63
CA GLY A 224 -4.64 6.77 -16.33
C GLY A 224 -5.79 6.48 -15.37
N THR A 225 -5.41 6.31 -14.10
CA THR A 225 -6.34 6.08 -12.99
C THR A 225 -6.00 7.02 -11.84
N GLU A 226 -7.03 7.48 -11.15
CA GLU A 226 -6.95 8.20 -9.89
C GLU A 226 -7.84 7.52 -8.85
N ILE A 227 -7.30 7.31 -7.66
CA ILE A 227 -8.00 6.79 -6.49
C ILE A 227 -7.89 7.84 -5.39
N VAL A 228 -9.02 8.27 -4.85
CA VAL A 228 -9.08 9.25 -3.76
C VAL A 228 -9.78 8.62 -2.56
N VAL A 229 -9.17 8.71 -1.39
CA VAL A 229 -9.72 8.25 -0.12
C VAL A 229 -9.79 9.41 0.84
N ALA A 230 -10.99 9.75 1.27
CA ALA A 230 -11.27 10.82 2.21
C ALA A 230 -11.73 10.23 3.55
N TRP A 231 -10.95 10.46 4.60
CA TRP A 231 -11.28 10.11 5.98
C TRP A 231 -11.59 11.38 6.78
N ASN A 232 -12.67 11.33 7.56
CA ASN A 232 -13.06 12.42 8.45
C ASN A 232 -13.14 11.87 9.88
N GLY A 233 -12.51 12.54 10.83
CA GLY A 233 -12.60 12.13 12.23
C GLY A 233 -12.49 13.29 13.20
N LEU A 234 -13.22 13.19 14.31
CA LEU A 234 -13.07 14.10 15.45
C LEU A 234 -11.78 13.72 16.19
N ARG A 235 -10.97 14.72 16.55
CA ARG A 235 -9.74 14.51 17.30
C ARG A 235 -10.11 14.17 18.76
N GLY A 236 -10.29 12.88 19.05
CA GLY A 236 -10.64 12.39 20.39
C GLY A 236 -11.94 11.59 20.39
N GLY A 237 -11.79 10.28 20.29
CA GLY A 237 -12.85 9.30 20.47
C GLY A 237 -12.16 7.98 20.75
N GLU A 238 -11.51 7.88 21.91
CA GLU A 238 -11.29 6.57 22.51
C GLU A 238 -12.68 5.97 22.69
N GLY A 239 -12.96 4.93 21.89
CA GLY A 239 -14.16 4.13 22.06
C GLY A 239 -14.19 3.62 23.49
N SER A 240 -15.28 3.93 24.19
CA SER A 240 -15.70 3.23 25.40
C SER A 240 -15.93 1.75 25.13
#